data_AF-A0A7Y2NF21-F1
#
_entry.id   AF-A0A7Y2NF21-F1
#
_cell.length_a   1.000
_cell.length_b   1.000
_cell.length_c   1.000
_cell.angle_alpha   90.00
_cell.angle_beta   90.00
_cell.angle_gamma   90.00
#
_symmetry.space_group_name_H-M   'P 1'
#
loop_
_entity.id
_entity.type
_entity.pdbx_description
1 polymer ?
#
loop_
_entity_poly.entity_id
_entity_poly.type
_entity_poly.pdbx_seq_one_letter_code
_entity_poly.pdbx_strand_id
1 'polypeptide(L)'
;WARLMRERVGATNPRSWTMRFHTQTAGSTLTAQQPENNIVRTALQAMSAVLGGTQSLHTNSYDEALGLPTEESALIALRTQQIISEETGAADTVDPVAGSWHIESLTDAIETEAEAIIERLDAAGGAVAAVAAGIPQRAIEDAAYETAQRLEVDDEVIVGVNRFVTAGAGDSIPVLQVDTSVEASQVERLALWKASRDEPAVADSLTALTTAAGGTDNLLYPMREALRVGATVGEVSGALAAVFGKHRPG
;
A
#
# COMPACT_ATOMS: atom_id res chain seq x y z
N TRP A 1 -14.30 -3.52 -12.46
CA TRP A 1 -15.06 -3.56 -11.17
C TRP A 1 -16.58 -3.46 -11.35
N ALA A 2 -17.10 -2.38 -11.96
CA ALA A 2 -18.55 -2.14 -12.06
C ALA A 2 -19.34 -3.32 -12.66
N ARG A 3 -18.81 -3.95 -13.71
CA ARG A 3 -19.38 -5.15 -14.34
C ARG A 3 -19.49 -6.33 -13.38
N LEU A 4 -18.41 -6.67 -12.67
CA LEU A 4 -18.38 -7.71 -11.64
C LEU A 4 -19.43 -7.48 -10.54
N MET A 5 -19.56 -6.25 -10.04
CA MET A 5 -20.54 -5.93 -9.00
C MET A 5 -21.99 -6.07 -9.49
N ARG A 6 -22.27 -5.68 -10.73
CA ARG A 6 -23.61 -5.83 -11.33
C ARG A 6 -23.96 -7.28 -11.63
N GLU A 7 -23.09 -7.94 -12.37
CA GLU A 7 -23.42 -9.20 -13.05
C GLU A 7 -23.10 -10.41 -12.17
N ARG A 8 -21.96 -10.40 -11.49
CA ARG A 8 -21.52 -11.52 -10.65
C ARG A 8 -22.06 -11.44 -9.23
N VAL A 9 -22.05 -10.26 -8.62
CA VAL A 9 -22.54 -10.06 -7.25
C VAL A 9 -24.05 -9.76 -7.21
N GLY A 10 -24.63 -9.23 -8.30
CA GLY A 10 -26.05 -8.87 -8.34
C GLY A 10 -26.39 -7.57 -7.60
N ALA A 11 -25.42 -6.68 -7.39
CA ALA A 11 -25.65 -5.43 -6.68
C ALA A 11 -26.57 -4.50 -7.49
N THR A 12 -27.67 -4.04 -6.90
CA THR A 12 -28.68 -3.20 -7.57
C THR A 12 -28.49 -1.70 -7.34
N ASN A 13 -27.76 -1.31 -6.29
CA ASN A 13 -27.47 0.09 -5.99
C ASN A 13 -26.29 0.58 -6.87
N PRO A 14 -26.48 1.62 -7.71
CA PRO A 14 -25.40 2.15 -8.55
C PRO A 14 -24.16 2.59 -7.78
N ARG A 15 -24.31 3.03 -6.52
CA ARG A 15 -23.17 3.42 -5.67
C ARG A 15 -22.24 2.26 -5.35
N SER A 16 -22.72 1.01 -5.41
CA SER A 16 -21.90 -0.18 -5.20
C SER A 16 -21.02 -0.51 -6.41
N TRP A 17 -21.29 0.08 -7.58
CA TRP A 17 -20.53 -0.16 -8.81
C TRP A 17 -19.34 0.79 -8.95
N THR A 18 -19.34 1.89 -8.21
CA THR A 18 -18.24 2.87 -8.21
C THR A 18 -17.03 2.30 -7.49
N MET A 19 -15.91 2.18 -8.20
CA MET A 19 -14.62 1.88 -7.60
C MET A 19 -14.00 3.19 -7.10
N ARG A 20 -13.73 3.26 -5.79
CA ARG A 20 -12.95 4.35 -5.20
C ARG A 20 -11.60 3.77 -4.82
N PHE A 21 -10.53 4.43 -5.21
CA PHE A 21 -9.18 3.91 -4.98
C PHE A 21 -8.21 5.01 -4.53
N HIS A 22 -7.22 4.56 -3.76
CA HIS A 22 -6.03 5.31 -3.42
C HIS A 22 -4.91 4.86 -4.35
N THR A 23 -4.08 5.80 -4.77
CA THR A 23 -2.87 5.51 -5.55
C THR A 23 -1.64 5.98 -4.78
N GLN A 24 -0.59 5.18 -4.80
CA GLN A 24 0.73 5.57 -4.34
C GLN A 24 1.71 5.42 -5.50
N THR A 25 2.62 6.39 -5.67
CA THR A 25 3.71 6.29 -6.64
C THR A 25 4.62 5.10 -6.32
N ALA A 26 5.28 4.52 -7.31
CA ALA A 26 5.98 3.25 -7.15
C ALA A 26 7.35 3.42 -6.48
N GLY A 27 7.45 3.09 -5.18
CA GLY A 27 8.70 3.16 -4.42
C GLY A 27 9.82 2.29 -5.02
N SER A 28 9.45 1.15 -5.61
CA SER A 28 10.38 0.22 -6.29
C SER A 28 11.09 0.82 -7.51
N THR A 29 10.59 1.94 -8.05
CA THR A 29 11.21 2.62 -9.20
C THR A 29 12.20 3.72 -8.79
N LEU A 30 12.27 4.03 -7.50
CA LEU A 30 13.09 5.11 -6.97
C LEU A 30 14.50 4.60 -6.63
N THR A 31 15.50 5.40 -6.95
CA THR A 31 16.91 4.99 -6.92
C THR A 31 17.65 5.67 -5.78
N ALA A 32 18.55 4.93 -5.13
CA ALA A 32 19.46 5.49 -4.13
C ALA A 32 20.55 6.35 -4.80
N GLN A 33 20.96 5.98 -6.02
CA GLN A 33 21.88 6.74 -6.86
C GLN A 33 21.13 7.89 -7.53
N GLN A 34 21.71 9.10 -7.49
CA GLN A 34 21.12 10.32 -8.06
C GLN A 34 19.63 10.48 -7.70
N PRO A 35 19.28 10.46 -6.40
CA PRO A 35 17.89 10.37 -5.96
C PRO A 35 17.06 11.62 -6.31
N GLU A 36 17.66 12.76 -6.67
CA GLU A 36 16.94 13.92 -7.21
C GLU A 36 16.18 13.56 -8.50
N ASN A 37 16.65 12.57 -9.26
CA ASN A 37 15.90 12.03 -10.41
C ASN A 37 14.54 11.45 -9.98
N ASN A 38 14.38 11.03 -8.72
CA ASN A 38 13.13 10.52 -8.18
C ASN A 38 12.05 11.61 -8.12
N ILE A 39 12.40 12.90 -8.06
CA ILE A 39 11.43 14.00 -8.16
C ILE A 39 10.69 13.92 -9.49
N VAL A 40 11.43 13.72 -10.59
CA VAL A 40 10.86 13.60 -11.94
C VAL A 40 10.05 12.32 -12.08
N ARG A 41 10.57 11.18 -11.59
CA ARG A 41 9.85 9.89 -11.61
C ARG A 41 8.51 10.00 -10.89
N THR A 42 8.52 10.51 -9.66
CA THR A 42 7.32 10.70 -8.84
C THR A 42 6.35 11.68 -9.52
N ALA A 43 6.82 12.78 -10.12
CA ALA A 43 5.96 13.72 -10.82
C ALA A 43 5.21 13.08 -12.01
N LEU A 44 5.89 12.26 -12.81
CA LEU A 44 5.28 11.55 -13.93
C LEU A 44 4.27 10.50 -13.44
N GLN A 45 4.62 9.74 -12.40
CA GLN A 45 3.72 8.74 -11.80
C GLN A 45 2.49 9.38 -11.16
N ALA A 46 2.67 10.52 -10.48
CA ALA A 46 1.60 11.31 -9.91
C ALA A 46 0.66 11.84 -11.00
N MET A 47 1.21 12.33 -12.11
CA MET A 47 0.41 12.75 -13.27
C MET A 47 -0.42 11.58 -13.80
N SER A 48 0.17 10.40 -13.99
CA SER A 48 -0.57 9.20 -14.40
C SER A 48 -1.72 8.85 -13.44
N ALA A 49 -1.50 8.98 -12.12
CA ALA A 49 -2.54 8.74 -11.12
C ALA A 49 -3.70 9.76 -11.19
N VAL A 50 -3.38 11.04 -11.47
CA VAL A 50 -4.38 12.11 -11.67
C VAL A 50 -5.18 11.87 -12.94
N LEU A 51 -4.51 11.59 -14.05
CA LEU A 51 -5.18 11.28 -15.32
C LEU A 51 -6.04 10.01 -15.23
N GLY A 52 -5.61 9.03 -14.42
CA GLY A 52 -6.38 7.82 -14.12
C GLY A 52 -7.57 8.01 -13.16
N GLY A 53 -7.77 9.22 -12.62
CA GLY A 53 -8.93 9.56 -11.81
C GLY A 53 -8.90 9.00 -10.38
N THR A 54 -7.72 8.96 -9.74
CA THR A 54 -7.59 8.56 -8.32
C THR A 54 -8.35 9.48 -7.36
N GLN A 55 -8.85 8.96 -6.23
CA GLN A 55 -9.54 9.78 -5.21
C GLN A 55 -8.60 10.31 -4.13
N SER A 56 -7.49 9.64 -3.92
CA SER A 56 -6.41 10.11 -3.05
C SER A 56 -5.07 9.63 -3.60
N LEU A 57 -4.03 10.44 -3.37
CA LEU A 57 -2.70 10.20 -3.93
C LEU A 57 -1.63 10.35 -2.85
N HIS A 58 -0.73 9.38 -2.79
CA HIS A 58 0.53 9.48 -2.08
C HIS A 58 1.67 9.58 -3.09
N THR A 59 2.45 10.65 -2.98
CA THR A 59 3.68 10.86 -3.74
C THR A 59 4.86 10.56 -2.84
N ASN A 60 5.70 9.63 -3.23
CA ASN A 60 6.89 9.28 -2.46
C ASN A 60 7.90 10.42 -2.51
N SER A 61 8.66 10.56 -1.44
CA SER A 61 9.77 11.51 -1.39
C SER A 61 10.94 11.04 -2.24
N TYR A 62 11.81 11.97 -2.62
CA TYR A 62 12.95 11.64 -3.48
C TYR A 62 14.00 10.76 -2.77
N ASP A 63 14.00 10.73 -1.44
CA ASP A 63 14.89 9.94 -0.56
C ASP A 63 14.33 8.55 -0.18
N GLU A 64 13.23 8.10 -0.80
CA GLU A 64 12.55 6.81 -0.53
C GLU A 64 13.50 5.60 -0.49
N ALA A 65 14.47 5.55 -1.40
CA ALA A 65 15.41 4.44 -1.49
C ALA A 65 16.52 4.46 -0.41
N LEU A 66 16.61 5.55 0.36
CA LEU A 66 17.64 5.76 1.38
C LEU A 66 17.10 5.65 2.80
N GLY A 67 15.85 6.05 3.03
CA GLY A 67 15.23 5.95 4.35
C GLY A 67 13.87 6.64 4.42
N LEU A 68 13.43 6.92 5.64
CA LEU A 68 12.20 7.66 5.87
C LEU A 68 12.35 9.12 5.41
N PRO A 69 11.26 9.74 4.93
CA PRO A 69 11.31 11.09 4.39
C PRO A 69 11.69 12.12 5.45
N THR A 70 12.55 13.06 5.05
CA THR A 70 12.80 14.31 5.80
C THR A 70 11.66 15.31 5.59
N GLU A 71 11.61 16.38 6.40
CA GLU A 71 10.63 17.46 6.20
C GLU A 71 10.76 18.10 4.81
N GLU A 72 11.99 18.28 4.33
CA GLU A 72 12.28 18.86 3.02
C GLU A 72 11.79 17.95 1.89
N SER A 73 12.13 16.66 1.94
CA SER A 73 11.73 15.72 0.89
C SER A 73 10.22 15.49 0.87
N ALA A 74 9.58 15.42 2.05
CA ALA A 74 8.13 15.36 2.18
C ALA A 74 7.44 16.63 1.63
N LEU A 75 8.04 17.81 1.82
CA LEU A 75 7.53 19.05 1.27
C LEU A 75 7.57 19.04 -0.27
N ILE A 76 8.64 18.54 -0.88
CA ILE A 76 8.74 18.41 -2.34
C ILE A 76 7.69 17.44 -2.88
N ALA A 77 7.49 16.30 -2.21
CA ALA A 77 6.42 15.37 -2.56
C ALA A 77 5.04 16.04 -2.54
N LEU A 78 4.73 16.80 -1.47
CA LEU A 78 3.49 17.58 -1.40
C LEU A 78 3.38 18.63 -2.50
N ARG A 79 4.45 19.39 -2.78
CA ARG A 79 4.49 20.42 -3.83
C ARG A 79 4.27 19.82 -5.21
N THR A 80 4.72 18.59 -5.45
CA THR A 80 4.48 17.85 -6.69
C THR A 80 2.97 17.71 -6.95
N GLN A 81 2.19 17.30 -5.94
CA GLN A 81 0.73 17.20 -6.06
C GLN A 81 0.08 18.57 -6.28
N GLN A 82 0.54 19.60 -5.57
CA GLN A 82 -0.01 20.95 -5.68
C GLN A 82 0.25 21.59 -7.05
N ILE A 83 1.46 21.42 -7.61
CA ILE A 83 1.78 21.88 -8.96
C ILE A 83 0.89 21.18 -9.98
N ILE A 84 0.71 19.85 -9.87
CA ILE A 84 -0.19 19.12 -10.77
C ILE A 84 -1.63 19.65 -10.66
N SER A 85 -2.14 19.83 -9.44
CA SER A 85 -3.50 20.29 -9.18
C SER A 85 -3.75 21.73 -9.67
N GLU A 86 -2.82 22.65 -9.42
CA GLU A 86 -3.07 24.09 -9.57
C GLU A 86 -2.44 24.71 -10.82
N GLU A 87 -1.41 24.10 -11.41
CA GLU A 87 -0.63 24.73 -12.50
C GLU A 87 -0.75 24.00 -13.84
N THR A 88 -1.08 22.71 -13.86
CA THR A 88 -1.06 21.92 -15.11
C THR A 88 -2.36 21.95 -15.90
N GLY A 89 -3.48 22.32 -15.26
CA GLY A 89 -4.82 22.23 -15.82
C GLY A 89 -5.36 20.79 -15.96
N ALA A 90 -4.62 19.77 -15.50
CA ALA A 90 -5.06 18.37 -15.56
C ALA A 90 -6.35 18.11 -14.76
N ALA A 91 -6.63 18.94 -13.75
CA ALA A 91 -7.85 18.87 -12.95
C ALA A 91 -9.05 19.61 -13.57
N ASP A 92 -8.85 20.40 -14.63
CA ASP A 92 -9.89 21.26 -15.21
C ASP A 92 -10.89 20.50 -16.09
N THR A 93 -10.51 19.31 -16.58
CA THR A 93 -11.33 18.46 -17.45
C THR A 93 -11.41 17.06 -16.88
N VAL A 94 -12.62 16.50 -16.83
CA VAL A 94 -12.82 15.10 -16.43
C VAL A 94 -12.29 14.18 -17.52
N ASP A 95 -11.44 13.23 -17.14
CA ASP A 95 -10.84 12.24 -18.03
C ASP A 95 -10.21 12.87 -19.29
N PRO A 96 -9.16 13.70 -19.14
CA PRO A 96 -8.58 14.46 -20.24
C PRO A 96 -7.90 13.58 -21.31
N VAL A 97 -7.73 12.28 -21.04
CA VAL A 97 -7.18 11.29 -21.97
C VAL A 97 -8.26 10.53 -22.76
N ALA A 98 -9.54 10.76 -22.45
CA ALA A 98 -10.68 10.14 -23.12
C ALA A 98 -10.61 10.32 -24.65
N GLY A 99 -10.87 9.24 -25.38
CA GLY A 99 -10.86 9.22 -26.84
C GLY A 99 -9.47 9.11 -27.47
N SER A 100 -8.39 9.09 -26.67
CA SER A 100 -7.07 8.70 -27.17
C SER A 100 -7.09 7.25 -27.63
N TRP A 101 -7.02 7.02 -28.95
CA TRP A 101 -7.08 5.67 -29.52
C TRP A 101 -6.13 4.68 -28.82
N HIS A 102 -4.92 5.12 -28.50
CA HIS A 102 -3.94 4.27 -27.83
C HIS A 102 -4.36 3.92 -26.40
N ILE A 103 -4.81 4.91 -25.60
CA ILE A 103 -5.19 4.68 -24.20
C ILE A 103 -6.49 3.85 -24.11
N GLU A 104 -7.45 4.10 -24.99
CA GLU A 104 -8.68 3.29 -25.06
C GLU A 104 -8.33 1.83 -25.41
N SER A 105 -7.47 1.60 -26.41
CA SER A 105 -7.05 0.24 -26.78
C SER A 105 -6.29 -0.49 -25.67
N LEU A 106 -5.47 0.23 -24.89
CA LEU A 106 -4.76 -0.32 -23.74
C LEU A 106 -5.72 -0.59 -22.57
N THR A 107 -6.73 0.25 -22.37
CA THR A 107 -7.78 0.05 -21.37
C THR A 107 -8.53 -1.26 -21.64
N ASP A 108 -8.94 -1.49 -22.90
CA ASP A 108 -9.61 -2.74 -23.31
C ASP A 108 -8.71 -3.99 -23.14
N ALA A 109 -7.43 -3.86 -23.47
CA ALA A 109 -6.47 -4.96 -23.31
C ALA A 109 -6.28 -5.34 -21.83
N ILE A 110 -6.10 -4.34 -20.95
CA ILE A 110 -5.99 -4.55 -19.50
C ILE A 110 -7.26 -5.18 -18.94
N GLU A 111 -8.46 -4.74 -19.37
CA GLU A 111 -9.71 -5.37 -18.93
C GLU A 111 -9.74 -6.86 -19.33
N THR A 112 -9.43 -7.17 -20.60
CA THR A 112 -9.44 -8.54 -21.13
C THR A 112 -8.46 -9.45 -20.38
N GLU A 113 -7.24 -8.99 -20.15
CA GLU A 113 -6.22 -9.78 -19.44
C GLU A 113 -6.56 -9.96 -17.96
N ALA A 114 -7.09 -8.93 -17.30
CA ALA A 114 -7.52 -9.01 -15.91
C ALA A 114 -8.68 -10.01 -15.74
N GLU A 115 -9.63 -10.04 -16.69
CA GLU A 115 -10.70 -11.05 -16.69
C GLU A 115 -10.16 -12.47 -16.80
N ALA A 116 -9.24 -12.71 -17.73
CA ALA A 116 -8.63 -14.03 -17.89
C ALA A 116 -7.91 -14.49 -16.60
N ILE A 117 -7.27 -13.57 -15.87
CA ILE A 117 -6.67 -13.87 -14.57
C ILE A 117 -7.75 -14.23 -13.55
N ILE A 118 -8.83 -13.46 -13.47
CA ILE A 118 -9.95 -13.72 -12.54
C ILE A 118 -10.56 -15.10 -12.82
N GLU A 119 -10.81 -15.45 -14.08
CA GLU A 119 -11.34 -16.76 -14.47
C GLU A 119 -10.41 -17.91 -14.08
N ARG A 120 -9.10 -17.75 -14.28
CA ARG A 120 -8.10 -18.73 -13.84
C ARG A 120 -8.11 -18.93 -12.32
N LEU A 121 -8.24 -17.85 -11.55
CA LEU A 121 -8.33 -17.92 -10.10
C LEU A 121 -9.64 -18.58 -9.64
N ASP A 122 -10.75 -18.33 -10.33
CA ASP A 122 -12.03 -18.97 -10.06
C ASP A 122 -11.96 -20.48 -10.33
N ALA A 123 -11.34 -20.89 -11.45
CA ALA A 123 -11.11 -22.29 -11.78
C ALA A 123 -10.21 -23.01 -10.75
N ALA A 124 -9.33 -22.26 -10.07
CA ALA A 124 -8.50 -22.75 -8.97
C ALA A 124 -9.23 -22.83 -7.61
N GLY A 125 -10.56 -22.60 -7.57
CA GLY A 125 -11.36 -22.63 -6.35
C GLY A 125 -11.49 -21.26 -5.66
N GLY A 126 -11.19 -20.18 -6.39
CA GLY A 126 -11.28 -18.80 -5.91
C GLY A 126 -10.01 -18.30 -5.22
N ALA A 127 -10.01 -17.01 -4.88
CA ALA A 127 -8.82 -16.31 -4.39
C ALA A 127 -8.19 -16.94 -3.13
N VAL A 128 -9.00 -17.39 -2.17
CA VAL A 128 -8.50 -18.00 -0.92
C VAL A 128 -7.72 -19.29 -1.20
N ALA A 129 -8.28 -20.17 -2.03
CA ALA A 129 -7.61 -21.41 -2.43
C ALA A 129 -6.35 -21.12 -3.25
N ALA A 130 -6.41 -20.16 -4.18
CA ALA A 130 -5.27 -19.77 -4.99
C ALA A 130 -4.11 -19.20 -4.16
N VAL A 131 -4.40 -18.35 -3.16
CA VAL A 131 -3.42 -17.81 -2.21
C VAL A 131 -2.79 -18.92 -1.38
N ALA A 132 -3.59 -19.87 -0.88
CA ALA A 132 -3.09 -21.03 -0.14
C ALA A 132 -2.22 -21.95 -0.99
N ALA A 133 -2.52 -22.04 -2.30
CA ALA A 133 -1.73 -22.78 -3.27
C ALA A 133 -0.48 -22.03 -3.77
N GLY A 134 -0.28 -20.78 -3.34
CA GLY A 134 0.87 -19.95 -3.73
C GLY A 134 0.81 -19.43 -5.18
N ILE A 135 -0.35 -19.45 -5.84
CA ILE A 135 -0.46 -19.11 -7.27
C ILE A 135 -0.12 -17.63 -7.51
N PRO A 136 -0.75 -16.65 -6.82
CA PRO A 136 -0.41 -15.25 -7.00
C PRO A 136 1.04 -14.92 -6.62
N GLN A 137 1.55 -15.52 -5.54
CA GLN A 137 2.90 -15.29 -5.04
C GLN A 137 3.95 -15.69 -6.07
N ARG A 138 3.84 -16.90 -6.65
CA ARG A 138 4.74 -17.35 -7.72
C ARG A 138 4.69 -16.42 -8.94
N ALA A 139 3.49 -16.00 -9.37
CA ALA A 139 3.36 -15.09 -10.51
C ALA A 139 4.03 -13.73 -10.26
N ILE A 140 3.96 -13.21 -9.02
CA ILE A 140 4.64 -11.97 -8.62
C ILE A 140 6.16 -12.17 -8.58
N GLU A 141 6.63 -13.30 -8.04
CA GLU A 141 8.05 -13.65 -7.99
C GLU A 141 8.65 -13.84 -9.39
N ASP A 142 7.94 -14.53 -10.29
CA ASP A 142 8.33 -14.72 -11.68
C ASP A 142 8.48 -13.37 -12.39
N ALA A 143 7.50 -12.47 -12.25
CA ALA A 143 7.55 -11.13 -12.84
C ALA A 143 8.69 -10.27 -12.27
N ALA A 144 8.96 -10.38 -10.97
CA ALA A 144 10.09 -9.71 -10.33
C ALA A 144 11.43 -10.23 -10.85
N TYR A 145 11.55 -11.56 -11.01
CA TYR A 145 12.74 -12.20 -11.55
C TYR A 145 13.00 -11.82 -13.01
N GLU A 146 11.97 -11.83 -13.86
CA GLU A 146 12.07 -11.38 -15.25
C GLU A 146 12.52 -9.91 -15.34
N THR A 147 12.02 -9.06 -14.45
CA THR A 147 12.44 -7.65 -14.38
C THR A 147 13.90 -7.53 -13.97
N ALA A 148 14.36 -8.29 -12.98
CA ALA A 148 15.77 -8.33 -12.59
C ALA A 148 16.66 -8.79 -13.77
N GLN A 149 16.25 -9.81 -14.52
CA GLN A 149 16.98 -10.29 -15.69
C GLN A 149 17.09 -9.22 -16.78
N ARG A 150 16.00 -8.49 -17.10
CA ARG A 150 16.04 -7.40 -18.09
C ARG A 150 16.99 -6.27 -17.69
N LEU A 151 17.09 -5.98 -16.39
CA LEU A 151 18.03 -5.00 -15.85
C LEU A 151 19.49 -5.46 -15.97
N GLU A 152 19.77 -6.75 -15.74
CA GLU A 152 21.12 -7.32 -15.86
C GLU A 152 21.66 -7.29 -17.30
N VAL A 153 20.78 -7.41 -18.30
CA VAL A 153 21.16 -7.39 -19.72
C VAL A 153 21.02 -6.01 -20.38
N ASP A 154 20.79 -4.95 -19.59
CA ASP A 154 20.57 -3.57 -20.05
C ASP A 154 19.42 -3.41 -21.08
N ASP A 155 18.46 -4.34 -21.09
CA ASP A 155 17.23 -4.23 -21.90
C ASP A 155 16.27 -3.20 -21.30
N GLU A 156 16.37 -2.97 -19.98
CA GLU A 156 15.62 -1.93 -19.27
C GLU A 156 16.59 -0.87 -18.70
N VAL A 157 16.33 0.40 -19.01
CA VAL A 157 17.23 1.51 -18.65
C VAL A 157 16.77 2.20 -17.37
N ILE A 158 17.66 2.26 -16.38
CA ILE A 158 17.48 3.06 -15.16
C ILE A 158 18.54 4.17 -15.13
N VAL A 159 18.07 5.40 -15.40
CA VAL A 159 18.90 6.62 -15.38
C VAL A 159 19.54 6.82 -14.00
N GLY A 160 20.86 6.93 -13.99
CA GLY A 160 21.68 7.08 -12.80
C GLY A 160 22.13 5.78 -12.15
N VAL A 161 21.64 4.62 -12.63
CA VAL A 161 22.01 3.30 -12.11
C VAL A 161 22.81 2.49 -13.13
N ASN A 162 22.21 2.12 -14.27
CA ASN A 162 22.92 1.39 -15.34
C ASN A 162 23.33 2.28 -16.51
N ARG A 163 22.64 3.41 -16.74
CA ARG A 163 22.98 4.41 -17.76
C ARG A 163 23.05 5.81 -17.15
N PHE A 164 23.90 6.66 -17.72
CA PHE A 164 24.14 8.04 -17.24
C PHE A 164 24.61 8.08 -15.77
N VAL A 165 25.52 7.16 -15.42
CA VAL A 165 26.08 7.06 -14.07
C VAL A 165 27.09 8.18 -13.84
N THR A 166 26.90 8.93 -12.75
CA THR A 166 27.82 9.99 -12.29
C THR A 166 28.52 9.52 -11.02
N ALA A 167 29.85 9.47 -11.04
CA ALA A 167 30.64 9.07 -9.87
C ALA A 167 30.49 10.08 -8.72
N GLY A 168 30.26 9.59 -7.50
CA GLY A 168 30.11 10.42 -6.28
C GLY A 168 28.77 11.15 -6.16
N ALA A 169 27.77 10.84 -7.00
CA ALA A 169 26.44 11.42 -6.88
C ALA A 169 25.59 10.64 -5.86
N GLY A 170 25.09 11.34 -4.83
CA GLY A 170 24.24 10.77 -3.76
C GLY A 170 24.86 10.75 -2.36
N ASP A 171 26.14 11.09 -2.21
CA ASP A 171 26.88 10.97 -0.93
C ASP A 171 26.48 12.03 0.13
N SER A 172 25.60 12.98 -0.19
CA SER A 172 25.33 14.17 0.65
C SER A 172 23.88 14.36 1.09
N ILE A 173 22.99 13.41 0.85
CA ILE A 173 21.56 13.63 1.16
C ILE A 173 21.28 13.24 2.61
N PRO A 174 20.72 14.15 3.42
CA PRO A 174 20.33 13.84 4.78
C PRO A 174 19.29 12.73 4.79
N VAL A 175 19.56 11.65 5.53
CA VAL A 175 18.61 10.57 5.78
C VAL A 175 18.07 10.72 7.19
N LEU A 176 16.75 10.59 7.37
CA LEU A 176 16.15 10.61 8.69
C LEU A 176 16.69 9.45 9.53
N GLN A 177 17.39 9.79 10.61
CA GLN A 177 17.83 8.83 11.62
C GLN A 177 16.81 8.81 12.76
N VAL A 178 16.21 7.65 13.00
CA VAL A 178 15.27 7.47 14.10
C VAL A 178 16.06 7.33 15.41
N ASP A 179 15.75 8.18 16.39
CA ASP A 179 16.37 8.11 17.71
C ASP A 179 15.97 6.81 18.43
N THR A 180 16.96 6.03 18.84
CA THR A 180 16.76 4.77 19.56
C THR A 180 16.18 4.98 20.96
N SER A 181 16.27 6.19 21.52
CA SER A 181 15.66 6.56 22.80
C SER A 181 14.13 6.44 22.80
N VAL A 182 13.50 6.48 21.61
CA VAL A 182 12.05 6.31 21.42
C VAL A 182 11.58 4.97 21.96
N GLU A 183 12.36 3.89 21.81
CA GLU A 183 12.02 2.57 22.35
C GLU A 183 11.94 2.63 23.88
N ALA A 184 12.99 3.13 24.52
CA ALA A 184 13.06 3.22 25.98
C ALA A 184 11.90 4.06 26.54
N SER A 185 11.62 5.22 25.93
CA SER A 185 10.49 6.08 26.30
C SER A 185 9.15 5.38 26.13
N GLN A 186 8.96 4.63 25.03
CA GLN A 186 7.71 3.93 24.77
C GLN A 186 7.50 2.75 25.73
N VAL A 187 8.56 2.05 26.13
CA VAL A 187 8.52 1.00 27.15
C VAL A 187 8.13 1.58 28.51
N GLU A 188 8.73 2.70 28.91
CA GLU A 188 8.39 3.38 30.16
C GLU A 188 6.93 3.85 30.19
N ARG A 189 6.48 4.53 29.11
CA ARG A 189 5.08 4.95 28.95
C ARG A 189 4.11 3.78 29.02
N LEU A 190 4.46 2.65 28.39
CA LEU A 190 3.66 1.44 28.43
C LEU A 190 3.58 0.87 29.85
N ALA A 191 4.69 0.80 30.58
CA ALA A 191 4.70 0.32 31.96
C ALA A 191 3.83 1.18 32.88
N LEU A 192 3.95 2.51 32.78
CA LEU A 192 3.11 3.45 33.53
C LEU A 192 1.62 3.35 33.16
N TRP A 193 1.32 3.19 31.88
CA TRP A 193 -0.05 2.97 31.40
C TRP A 193 -0.66 1.70 32.00
N LYS A 194 0.07 0.58 31.99
CA LYS A 194 -0.40 -0.69 32.57
C LYS A 194 -0.53 -0.63 34.09
N ALA A 195 0.31 0.15 34.77
CA ALA A 195 0.25 0.31 36.23
C ALA A 195 -0.93 1.16 36.72
N SER A 196 -1.49 2.02 35.86
CA SER A 196 -2.53 3.00 36.23
C SER A 196 -3.95 2.64 35.78
N ARG A 197 -4.09 1.62 34.93
CA ARG A 197 -5.38 1.18 34.40
C ARG A 197 -6.13 0.25 35.35
N ASP A 198 -7.43 0.07 35.09
CA ASP A 198 -8.27 -0.91 35.77
C ASP A 198 -7.99 -2.31 35.20
N GLU A 199 -7.05 -3.03 35.83
CA GLU A 199 -6.62 -4.36 35.35
C GLU A 199 -7.76 -5.41 35.34
N PRO A 200 -8.65 -5.49 36.36
CA PRO A 200 -9.85 -6.33 36.27
C PRO A 200 -10.72 -6.03 35.04
N ALA A 201 -11.03 -4.76 34.77
CA ALA A 201 -11.85 -4.39 33.62
C ALA A 201 -11.19 -4.79 32.29
N VAL A 202 -9.86 -4.65 32.19
CA VAL A 202 -9.08 -5.09 31.03
C VAL A 202 -9.13 -6.61 30.86
N ALA A 203 -8.89 -7.36 31.94
CA ALA A 203 -8.90 -8.82 31.91
C ALA A 203 -10.28 -9.38 31.49
N ASP A 204 -11.35 -8.80 32.03
CA ASP A 204 -12.73 -9.16 31.69
C ASP A 204 -13.03 -8.87 30.21
N SER A 205 -12.61 -7.69 29.72
CA SER A 205 -12.81 -7.30 28.32
C SER A 205 -12.02 -8.16 27.33
N LEU A 206 -10.78 -8.56 27.68
CA LEU A 206 -9.98 -9.48 26.87
C LEU A 206 -10.55 -10.91 26.88
N THR A 207 -11.14 -11.33 28.00
CA THR A 207 -11.85 -12.62 28.09
C THR A 207 -13.10 -12.62 27.21
N ALA A 208 -13.88 -11.54 27.23
CA ALA A 208 -15.03 -11.36 26.35
C ALA A 208 -14.62 -11.38 24.86
N LEU A 209 -13.53 -10.70 24.51
CA LEU A 209 -12.96 -10.75 23.16
C LEU A 209 -12.55 -12.16 22.73
N THR A 210 -11.87 -12.89 23.61
CA THR A 210 -11.43 -14.28 23.35
C THR A 210 -12.64 -15.20 23.16
N THR A 211 -13.69 -15.00 23.97
CA THR A 211 -14.95 -15.75 23.85
C THR A 211 -15.63 -15.48 22.51
N ALA A 212 -15.76 -14.21 22.12
CA ALA A 212 -16.33 -13.81 20.83
C ALA A 212 -15.53 -14.39 19.65
N ALA A 213 -14.20 -14.41 19.75
CA ALA A 213 -13.30 -14.99 18.74
C ALA A 213 -13.48 -16.50 18.56
N GLY A 214 -13.90 -17.22 19.61
CA GLY A 214 -14.22 -18.65 19.50
C GLY A 214 -15.59 -18.94 18.86
N GLY A 215 -16.41 -17.93 18.63
CA GLY A 215 -17.76 -18.05 18.07
C GLY A 215 -17.90 -17.40 16.68
N THR A 216 -19.08 -16.87 16.41
CA THR A 216 -19.42 -16.15 15.16
C THR A 216 -19.74 -14.68 15.40
N ASP A 217 -19.43 -14.16 16.60
CA ASP A 217 -19.77 -12.81 17.00
C ASP A 217 -18.89 -11.77 16.29
N ASN A 218 -19.39 -10.54 16.21
CA ASN A 218 -18.64 -9.42 15.64
C ASN A 218 -17.56 -8.95 16.63
N LEU A 219 -16.29 -9.15 16.26
CA LEU A 219 -15.12 -8.83 17.10
C LEU A 219 -14.89 -7.32 17.30
N LEU A 220 -15.45 -6.46 16.45
CA LEU A 220 -15.20 -5.02 16.53
C LEU A 220 -15.67 -4.43 17.88
N TYR A 221 -16.82 -4.88 18.37
CA TYR A 221 -17.40 -4.36 19.62
C TYR A 221 -16.56 -4.71 20.86
N PRO A 222 -16.23 -6.00 21.12
CA PRO A 222 -15.36 -6.33 22.24
C PRO A 222 -13.93 -5.81 22.08
N MET A 223 -13.39 -5.71 20.86
CA MET A 223 -12.10 -5.05 20.63
C MET A 223 -12.13 -3.57 21.03
N ARG A 224 -13.16 -2.83 20.59
CA ARG A 224 -13.33 -1.42 20.95
C ARG A 224 -13.43 -1.25 22.45
N GLU A 225 -14.15 -2.15 23.12
CA GLU A 225 -14.30 -2.13 24.56
C GLU A 225 -12.99 -2.41 25.29
N ALA A 226 -12.25 -3.44 24.89
CA ALA A 226 -10.93 -3.73 25.45
C ALA A 226 -9.98 -2.52 25.33
N LEU A 227 -9.93 -1.88 24.16
CA LEU A 227 -9.13 -0.67 23.96
C LEU A 227 -9.62 0.49 24.83
N ARG A 228 -10.95 0.67 24.96
CA ARG A 228 -11.56 1.73 25.79
C ARG A 228 -11.18 1.59 27.26
N VAL A 229 -11.12 0.37 27.79
CA VAL A 229 -10.72 0.11 29.19
C VAL A 229 -9.21 0.06 29.39
N GLY A 230 -8.42 0.26 28.33
CA GLY A 230 -6.97 0.42 28.42
C GLY A 230 -6.15 -0.83 28.08
N ALA A 231 -6.73 -1.82 27.41
CA ALA A 231 -5.97 -2.88 26.77
C ALA A 231 -5.08 -2.30 25.66
N THR A 232 -3.92 -2.94 25.47
CA THR A 232 -2.94 -2.53 24.46
C THR A 232 -3.14 -3.31 23.16
N VAL A 233 -2.58 -2.81 22.06
CA VAL A 233 -2.59 -3.51 20.76
C VAL A 233 -2.02 -4.91 20.88
N GLY A 234 -0.93 -5.08 21.65
CA GLY A 234 -0.30 -6.38 21.88
C GLY A 234 -1.20 -7.36 22.65
N GLU A 235 -1.94 -6.89 23.65
CA GLU A 235 -2.88 -7.73 24.43
C GLU A 235 -4.10 -8.14 23.63
N VAL A 236 -4.69 -7.21 22.87
CA VAL A 236 -5.80 -7.50 21.95
C VAL A 236 -5.37 -8.52 20.89
N SER A 237 -4.19 -8.31 20.28
CA SER A 237 -3.63 -9.25 19.30
C SER A 237 -3.31 -10.61 19.93
N GLY A 238 -2.80 -10.62 21.16
CA GLY A 238 -2.51 -11.84 21.92
C GLY A 238 -3.75 -12.66 22.24
N ALA A 239 -4.84 -12.00 22.67
CA ALA A 239 -6.13 -12.64 22.92
C ALA A 239 -6.69 -13.31 21.66
N LEU A 240 -6.64 -12.63 20.51
CA LEU A 240 -7.06 -13.21 19.23
C LEU A 240 -6.14 -14.37 18.78
N ALA A 241 -4.82 -14.21 18.95
CA ALA A 241 -3.86 -15.25 18.59
C ALA A 241 -3.98 -16.51 19.45
N ALA A 242 -4.50 -16.41 20.67
CA ALA A 242 -4.77 -17.58 21.51
C ALA A 242 -5.88 -18.49 20.93
N VAL A 243 -6.79 -17.93 20.13
CA VAL A 243 -7.89 -18.67 19.47
C VAL A 243 -7.52 -19.06 18.04
N PHE A 244 -7.01 -18.12 17.24
CA PHE A 244 -6.74 -18.34 15.81
C PHE A 244 -5.34 -18.89 15.51
N GLY A 245 -4.43 -18.86 16.49
CA GLY A 245 -3.02 -19.11 16.28
C GLY A 245 -2.32 -17.95 15.56
N LYS A 246 -1.09 -18.21 15.12
CA LYS A 246 -0.30 -17.27 14.31
C LYS A 246 -0.03 -17.90 12.96
N HIS A 247 -0.27 -17.14 11.89
CA HIS A 247 0.05 -17.59 10.55
C HIS A 247 1.56 -17.88 10.43
N ARG A 248 1.89 -18.99 9.76
CA ARG A 248 3.25 -19.36 9.39
C ARG A 248 3.26 -19.50 7.87
N PRO A 249 3.99 -18.65 7.14
CA PRO A 249 4.20 -18.86 5.72
C PRO A 249 4.81 -20.25 5.50
N GLY A 250 4.26 -21.00 4.55
CA GLY A 250 4.76 -22.31 4.12
C GLY A 250 5.63 -22.19 2.89
#